data_AF-A0A9X4E3P9-F1
#
_entry.id   AF-A0A9X4E3P9-F1
#
_cell.length_a   1.000
_cell.length_b   1.000
_cell.length_c   1.000
_cell.angle_alpha   90.00
_cell.angle_beta   90.00
_cell.angle_gamma   90.00
#
_symmetry.space_group_name_H-M   'P 1'
#
loop_
_entity.id
_entity.type
_entity.pdbx_description
1 polymer ?
#
loop_
_entity_poly.entity_id
_entity_poly.type
_entity_poly.pdbx_seq_one_letter_code
_entity_poly.pdbx_strand_id
1 'polypeptide(L)' 'MIPKAEQARLAALLGETLLEEPEAPADWECCGSECGDACIQTIYSNSRAAYLAQQNRLKQLAENKQAV' A
#
# COMPACT_ATOMS: atom_id res chain seq x y z
N MET A 1 14.40 6.51 -1.11
CA MET A 1 13.17 6.24 -0.33
C MET A 1 12.50 7.58 -0.06
N ILE A 2 11.22 7.73 -0.38
CA ILE A 2 10.47 8.97 -0.12
C ILE A 2 10.11 9.01 1.37
N PRO A 3 10.44 10.07 2.14
CA PRO A 3 10.03 10.20 3.54
C PRO A 3 8.50 10.15 3.71
N LYS A 4 7.98 9.58 4.81
CA LYS A 4 6.52 9.50 5.06
C LYS A 4 5.81 10.86 4.97
N ALA A 5 6.46 11.92 5.46
CA ALA A 5 5.95 13.29 5.37
C ALA A 5 5.79 13.76 3.91
N GLU A 6 6.69 13.34 3.03
CA GLU A 6 6.64 13.70 1.61
C GLU A 6 5.64 12.84 0.85
N GLN A 7 5.51 11.55 1.20
CA GLN A 7 4.43 10.70 0.68
C GLN A 7 3.05 11.30 0.98
N ALA A 8 2.83 11.81 2.20
CA ALA A 8 1.57 12.46 2.57
C ALA A 8 1.28 13.72 1.72
N ARG A 9 2.32 14.52 1.42
CA ARG A 9 2.18 15.68 0.54
C ARG A 9 1.86 15.27 -0.90
N LEU A 10 2.54 14.26 -1.42
CA LEU A 10 2.31 13.75 -2.77
C LEU A 10 0.91 13.12 -2.91
N ALA A 11 0.45 12.38 -1.89
CA ALA A 11 -0.91 11.84 -1.85
C ALA A 11 -1.96 12.96 -1.87
N ALA A 12 -1.76 14.02 -1.07
CA ALA A 12 -2.63 15.20 -1.09
C ALA A 12 -2.65 15.91 -2.45
N LEU A 13 -1.51 15.97 -3.17
CA LEU A 13 -1.46 16.52 -4.53
C LEU A 13 -2.25 15.69 -5.55
N LEU A 14 -2.34 14.37 -5.33
CA LEU A 14 -3.16 13.46 -6.15
C LEU A 14 -4.63 13.40 -5.68
N GLY A 15 -4.99 14.12 -4.61
CA GLY A 15 -6.34 14.09 -4.03
C GLY A 15 -6.69 12.77 -3.32
N GLU A 16 -5.68 11.97 -2.95
CA GLU A 16 -5.86 10.68 -2.27
C GLU A 16 -5.32 10.72 -0.82
N THR A 17 -5.84 9.85 0.04
CA THR A 17 -5.30 9.65 1.39
C THR A 17 -4.09 8.72 1.34
N LEU A 18 -3.03 9.04 2.07
CA LEU A 18 -1.86 8.16 2.19
C LEU A 18 -2.28 6.85 2.87
N LEU A 19 -2.12 5.74 2.16
CA LEU A 19 -2.33 4.40 2.69
C LEU A 19 -1.17 4.04 3.62
N GLU A 20 -1.50 3.44 4.76
CA GLU A 20 -0.49 2.89 5.64
C GLU A 20 0.01 1.55 5.10
N GLU A 21 1.26 1.23 5.42
CA GLU A 21 1.81 -0.08 5.10
C GLU A 21 1.02 -1.15 5.85
N PRO A 22 0.41 -2.12 5.15
CA PRO A 22 -0.33 -3.17 5.83
C PRO A 22 0.63 -4.01 6.66
N GLU A 23 0.27 -4.24 7.92
CA GLU A 23 1.02 -5.12 8.80
C GLU A 23 0.86 -6.58 8.35
N ALA A 24 1.98 -7.29 8.27
CA ALA A 24 1.94 -8.72 7.97
C ALA A 24 1.27 -9.45 9.15
N PRO A 25 0.32 -10.36 8.89
CA PRO A 25 -0.31 -11.12 9.95
C PRO A 25 0.74 -11.96 10.71
N ALA A 26 0.59 -12.02 12.03
CA ALA A 26 1.46 -12.84 12.89
C ALA A 26 1.30 -14.34 12.57
N ASP A 27 0.15 -14.73 12.04
CA ASP A 27 -0.17 -16.10 11.68
C ASP A 27 -0.83 -16.15 10.29
N TRP A 28 -0.19 -16.89 9.38
CA TRP A 28 -0.67 -17.13 8.03
C TRP A 28 -1.57 -18.36 7.95
N GLU A 29 -1.79 -19.06 9.07
CA GLU A 29 -2.45 -20.36 9.12
C GLU A 29 -3.93 -20.32 8.78
N CYS A 30 -4.55 -19.14 8.71
CA CYS A 30 -5.93 -19.03 8.25
C CYS A 30 -6.04 -18.87 6.73
N CYS A 31 -5.56 -19.87 6.00
CA CYS A 31 -5.73 -20.01 4.57
C CYS A 31 -5.90 -21.49 4.20
N GLY A 32 -7.14 -21.97 4.28
CA GLY A 32 -7.53 -23.37 4.08
C GLY A 32 -9.03 -23.57 4.29
N SER A 33 -9.52 -24.80 4.14
CA SER A 33 -10.96 -25.14 4.18
C SER A 33 -11.69 -24.75 5.47
N GLU A 34 -10.97 -24.51 6.57
CA GLU A 34 -11.55 -24.14 7.88
C GLU A 34 -11.76 -22.64 8.07
N CYS A 35 -11.22 -21.80 7.18
CA CYS A 35 -11.28 -20.34 7.27
C CYS A 35 -12.27 -19.65 6.30
N GLY A 36 -12.98 -20.43 5.49
CA GLY A 36 -13.97 -19.91 4.53
C GLY A 36 -13.37 -18.92 3.50
N ASP A 37 -14.20 -18.01 2.97
CA ASP A 37 -13.81 -17.03 1.95
C ASP A 37 -12.85 -15.93 2.45
N ALA A 38 -12.55 -15.88 3.75
CA ALA A 38 -11.75 -14.85 4.41
C ALA A 38 -10.32 -15.31 4.67
N CYS A 39 -9.65 -15.89 3.67
CA CYS A 39 -8.22 -16.22 3.81
C CYS A 39 -7.42 -14.94 4.12
N ILE A 40 -6.70 -14.95 5.24
CA ILE A 40 -5.91 -13.81 5.74
C ILE A 40 -4.88 -13.37 4.70
N GLN A 41 -4.29 -14.32 3.98
CA GLN A 41 -3.33 -14.02 2.91
C GLN A 41 -3.97 -13.21 1.79
N THR A 42 -5.21 -13.52 1.40
CA THR A 42 -5.94 -12.77 0.36
C THR A 42 -6.25 -11.35 0.83
N ILE A 43 -6.71 -11.19 2.07
CA ILE A 43 -7.00 -9.88 2.66
C ILE A 43 -5.72 -9.03 2.70
N TYR A 44 -4.64 -9.58 3.24
CA TYR A 44 -3.34 -8.90 3.28
C TYR A 44 -2.83 -8.56 1.89
N SER A 45 -2.91 -9.49 0.93
CA SER A 45 -2.43 -9.30 -0.44
C SER A 45 -3.19 -8.18 -1.15
N ASN A 46 -4.51 -8.09 -0.94
CA ASN A 46 -5.33 -7.01 -1.49
C ASN A 46 -4.93 -5.64 -0.92
N SER A 47 -4.80 -5.54 0.40
CA SER A 47 -4.34 -4.31 1.07
C SER A 47 -2.94 -3.92 0.62
N ARG A 48 -2.02 -4.88 0.49
CA ARG A 48 -0.65 -4.67 0.02
C ARG A 48 -0.59 -4.24 -1.43
N ALA A 49 -1.42 -4.81 -2.29
CA ALA A 49 -1.49 -4.41 -3.70
C ALA A 49 -1.93 -2.94 -3.83
N ALA A 50 -2.94 -2.50 -3.08
CA ALA A 50 -3.40 -1.12 -3.08
C ALA A 50 -2.30 -0.16 -2.57
N TYR A 51 -1.63 -0.51 -1.48
CA TYR A 51 -0.50 0.26 -0.94
C TYR A 51 0.63 0.38 -1.96
N LEU A 52 1.07 -0.72 -2.57
CA LEU A 52 2.14 -0.71 -3.56
C LEU A 52 1.78 0.10 -4.81
N ALA A 53 0.53 0.02 -5.27
CA ALA A 53 0.04 0.81 -6.39
C ALA A 53 0.10 2.32 -6.10
N GLN A 54 -0.26 2.74 -4.89
CA GLN A 54 -0.11 4.12 -4.45
C GLN A 54 1.35 4.54 -4.42
N GLN A 55 2.23 3.74 -3.80
CA GLN A 55 3.65 4.06 -3.71
C GLN A 55 4.31 4.24 -5.08
N ASN A 56 3.89 3.47 -6.09
CA ASN A 56 4.37 3.66 -7.46
C ASN A 56 3.94 5.00 -8.06
N ARG A 57 2.69 5.42 -7.85
CA ARG A 57 2.22 6.76 -8.29
C ARG A 57 2.98 7.89 -7.60
N LEU A 58 3.21 7.78 -6.29
CA LEU A 58 3.98 8.77 -5.53
C LEU A 58 5.43 8.85 -6.02
N LYS A 59 6.06 7.71 -6.33
CA LYS A 59 7.41 7.66 -6.94
C LYS A 59 7.45 8.36 -8.29
N GLN A 60 6.52 8.03 -9.18
CA GLN A 60 6.44 8.68 -10.50
C GLN A 60 6.25 10.19 -10.37
N LEU A 61 5.40 10.64 -9.44
CA LEU A 61 5.21 12.07 -9.20
C LEU A 61 6.47 12.74 -8.65
N ALA A 62 7.19 12.07 -7.75
CA ALA A 62 8.46 12.57 -7.21
C ALA A 62 9.56 12.64 -8.27
N GLU A 63 9.68 11.63 -9.12
CA GLU A 63 10.63 11.58 -10.25
C GLU A 63 10.30 12.65 -11.29
N ASN A 64 9.01 12.80 -11.65
CA ASN A 64 8.56 13.84 -12.58
C ASN A 64 8.82 15.26 -12.03
N LYS A 65 8.72 15.46 -10.71
CA LYS A 65 9.06 16.74 -10.06
C LYS A 65 10.55 17.07 -10.12
N GLN A 66 11.41 16.07 -10.22
CA GLN A 66 12.86 16.25 -10.32
C GLN A 66 13.33 16.46 -11.78
N ALA A 67 12.46 16.19 -12.75
CA ALA A 67 12.74 16.34 -14.18
C ALA A 67 12.34 17.73 -14.74
N VAL A 68 11.85 18.64 -13.90
CA VAL A 68 11.48 20.03 -14.23
C VAL A 68 12.35 20.98 -13.43
#